data_AF-A0A4R4LNV0-F1
#
_entry.id   AF-A0A4R4LNV0-F1
#
_cell.length_a   1.000
_cell.length_b   1.000
_cell.length_c   1.000
_cell.angle_alpha   90.00
_cell.angle_beta   90.00
_cell.angle_gamma   90.00
#
_symmetry.space_group_name_H-M   'P 1'
#
loop_
_entity.id
_entity.type
_entity.pdbx_description
1 polymer ?
#
loop_
_entity_poly.entity_id
_entity_poly.type
_entity_poly.pdbx_seq_one_letter_code
_entity_poly.pdbx_strand_id
1 'polypeptide(L)'
;MNYLLVDIRENNVLALRHFLLEGPEAWVPLKYELQKDDETAAGYVALLLGAFSVAVRRKFSPDYALDDIARFVDELRIKAEEEAVPLDLLLTEDAIRRAVAAPPLMKDSESDDELTTVLNTKVYVLLHLVAEADFTPADLEQFVEDVAAYTRDWIAAQRPTPPTYVLGDEPDEARTADRS
;
A
#
# COMPACT_ATOMS: atom_id res chain seq x y z
N MET A 1 -11.48 -2.07 6.59
CA MET A 1 -11.41 -2.75 5.28
C MET A 1 -10.72 -4.09 5.46
N ASN A 2 -11.27 -5.19 4.93
CA ASN A 2 -10.67 -6.52 5.09
C ASN A 2 -9.74 -6.82 3.92
N TYR A 3 -8.43 -6.55 4.08
CA TYR A 3 -7.43 -6.78 3.03
C TYR A 3 -7.23 -8.26 2.67
N LEU A 4 -7.74 -9.20 3.48
CA LEU A 4 -7.60 -10.64 3.26
C LEU A 4 -8.35 -11.15 2.02
N LEU A 5 -9.42 -10.43 1.61
CA LEU A 5 -10.26 -10.78 0.47
C LEU A 5 -9.96 -9.95 -0.78
N VAL A 6 -8.97 -9.06 -0.72
CA VAL A 6 -8.65 -8.17 -1.83
C VAL A 6 -7.89 -8.92 -2.91
N ASP A 7 -8.38 -8.81 -4.15
CA ASP A 7 -7.68 -9.24 -5.35
C ASP A 7 -7.31 -8.04 -6.24
N ILE A 8 -6.07 -8.04 -6.73
CA ILE A 8 -5.53 -6.96 -7.57
C ILE A 8 -5.82 -7.27 -9.03
N ARG A 9 -6.99 -6.80 -9.48
CA ARG A 9 -7.50 -6.95 -10.85
C ARG A 9 -6.91 -5.92 -11.82
N GLU A 10 -6.99 -6.22 -13.11
CA GLU A 10 -6.49 -5.35 -14.19
C GLU A 10 -7.09 -3.94 -14.14
N ASN A 11 -8.39 -3.81 -13.86
CA ASN A 11 -9.04 -2.51 -13.72
C ASN A 11 -8.44 -1.65 -12.59
N ASN A 12 -7.98 -2.26 -11.50
CA ASN A 12 -7.32 -1.53 -10.41
C ASN A 12 -5.98 -0.96 -10.89
N VAL A 13 -5.22 -1.74 -11.68
CA VAL A 13 -3.94 -1.34 -12.25
C VAL A 13 -4.12 -0.23 -13.29
N LEU A 14 -5.13 -0.34 -14.16
CA LEU A 14 -5.49 0.72 -15.11
C LEU A 14 -5.84 2.03 -14.40
N ALA A 15 -6.64 1.94 -13.33
CA ALA A 15 -6.99 3.11 -12.53
C ALA A 15 -5.78 3.78 -11.88
N LEU A 16 -4.83 2.99 -11.35
CA LEU A 16 -3.57 3.51 -10.83
C LEU A 16 -2.76 4.21 -11.93
N ARG A 17 -2.62 3.58 -13.11
CA ARG A 17 -1.87 4.15 -14.23
C ARG A 17 -2.42 5.51 -14.64
N HIS A 18 -3.74 5.61 -14.84
CA HIS A 18 -4.40 6.89 -15.17
C HIS A 18 -4.18 7.93 -14.07
N PHE A 19 -4.31 7.55 -12.80
CA PHE A 19 -4.08 8.45 -11.67
C PHE A 19 -2.66 9.03 -11.66
N LEU A 20 -1.64 8.23 -11.94
CA LEU A 20 -0.25 8.67 -11.94
C LEU A 20 0.10 9.51 -13.17
N LEU A 21 -0.55 9.28 -14.32
CA LEU A 21 -0.33 10.03 -15.56
C LEU A 21 -1.03 11.39 -15.58
N GLU A 22 -2.30 11.40 -15.19
CA GLU A 22 -3.21 12.54 -15.37
C GLU A 22 -3.48 13.28 -14.06
N GLY A 23 -2.96 12.75 -12.95
CA GLY A 23 -3.09 13.31 -11.62
C GLY A 23 -4.44 13.04 -10.95
N PRO A 24 -4.69 13.65 -9.79
CA PRO A 24 -5.86 13.38 -8.97
C PRO A 24 -7.20 13.80 -9.61
N GLU A 25 -7.22 14.56 -10.70
CA GLU A 25 -8.46 14.86 -11.43
C GLU A 25 -8.96 13.65 -12.23
N ALA A 26 -8.06 12.81 -12.75
CA ALA A 26 -8.41 11.55 -13.41
C ALA A 26 -9.01 10.51 -12.45
N TRP A 27 -8.88 10.72 -11.14
CA TRP A 27 -9.56 9.95 -10.11
C TRP A 27 -11.08 10.17 -10.10
N VAL A 28 -11.53 11.38 -10.41
CA VAL A 28 -12.94 11.79 -10.21
C VAL A 28 -13.92 10.94 -11.02
N PRO A 29 -13.66 10.60 -12.30
CA PRO A 29 -14.50 9.67 -13.05
C PRO A 29 -14.41 8.22 -12.54
N LEU A 30 -13.24 7.79 -12.09
CA LEU A 30 -12.98 6.41 -11.62
C LEU A 30 -13.62 6.12 -10.26
N LYS A 31 -13.83 7.16 -9.44
CA LYS A 31 -14.48 7.07 -8.12
C LYS A 31 -15.85 6.38 -8.20
N TYR A 32 -16.64 6.66 -9.23
CA TYR A 32 -17.97 6.06 -9.39
C TYR A 32 -17.93 4.59 -9.81
N GLU A 33 -16.91 4.15 -10.54
CA GLU A 33 -16.74 2.75 -10.93
C GLU A 33 -16.18 1.90 -9.78
N LEU A 34 -15.20 2.45 -9.06
CA LEU A 34 -14.53 1.74 -7.95
C LEU A 34 -15.43 1.63 -6.71
N GLN A 35 -16.38 2.54 -6.52
CA GLN A 35 -17.37 2.47 -5.43
C GLN A 35 -18.56 1.53 -5.73
N LYS A 36 -18.62 0.90 -6.90
CA LYS A 36 -19.70 -0.06 -7.21
C LYS A 36 -19.56 -1.36 -6.44
N ASP A 37 -18.34 -1.68 -6.01
CA ASP A 37 -17.99 -2.94 -5.38
C ASP A 37 -16.85 -2.73 -4.38
N ASP A 38 -17.08 -3.15 -3.12
CA ASP A 38 -16.14 -2.94 -2.01
C ASP A 38 -14.78 -3.62 -2.26
N GLU A 39 -14.76 -4.76 -2.98
CA GLU A 39 -13.53 -5.46 -3.31
C GLU A 39 -12.68 -4.68 -4.31
N THR A 40 -13.32 -4.09 -5.33
CA THR A 40 -12.65 -3.24 -6.32
C THR A 40 -12.13 -1.94 -5.69
N ALA A 41 -12.92 -1.28 -4.83
CA ALA A 41 -12.45 -0.14 -4.04
C ALA A 41 -11.24 -0.49 -3.18
N ALA A 42 -11.30 -1.64 -2.50
CA ALA A 42 -10.23 -2.08 -1.62
C ALA A 42 -8.95 -2.43 -2.39
N GLY A 43 -9.07 -3.04 -3.57
CA GLY A 43 -7.96 -3.32 -4.49
C GLY A 43 -7.25 -2.07 -4.96
N TYR A 44 -8.01 -1.02 -5.32
CA TYR A 44 -7.42 0.25 -5.71
C TYR A 44 -6.72 0.96 -4.54
N VAL A 45 -7.35 1.01 -3.36
CA VAL A 45 -6.71 1.61 -2.17
C VAL A 45 -5.43 0.86 -1.80
N ALA A 46 -5.43 -0.48 -1.89
CA ALA A 46 -4.23 -1.27 -1.68
C ALA A 46 -3.10 -0.90 -2.66
N LEU A 47 -3.43 -0.69 -3.94
CA LEU A 47 -2.46 -0.22 -4.93
C LEU A 47 -1.92 1.19 -4.63
N LEU A 48 -2.73 2.13 -4.14
CA LEU A 48 -2.22 3.44 -3.73
C LEU A 48 -1.23 3.34 -2.56
N LEU A 49 -1.54 2.50 -1.56
CA LEU A 49 -0.65 2.26 -0.43
C LEU A 49 0.64 1.54 -0.88
N GLY A 50 0.53 0.63 -1.84
CA GLY A 50 1.66 -0.02 -2.49
C GLY A 50 2.52 0.97 -3.28
N ALA A 51 1.91 1.84 -4.08
CA ALA A 51 2.57 2.89 -4.86
C ALA A 51 3.37 3.84 -3.97
N PHE A 52 2.75 4.31 -2.89
CA PHE A 52 3.44 5.07 -1.85
C PHE A 52 4.66 4.32 -1.32
N SER A 53 4.50 3.06 -0.93
CA SER A 53 5.58 2.26 -0.35
C SER A 53 6.75 2.06 -1.34
N VAL A 54 6.45 1.75 -2.60
CA VAL A 54 7.47 1.57 -3.65
C VAL A 54 8.16 2.88 -3.98
N ALA A 55 7.42 3.99 -4.13
CA ALA A 55 8.00 5.30 -4.42
C ALA A 55 8.94 5.76 -3.30
N VAL A 56 8.51 5.65 -2.04
CA VAL A 56 9.31 5.99 -0.88
C VAL A 56 10.57 5.12 -0.80
N ARG A 57 10.43 3.79 -0.98
CA ARG A 57 11.59 2.89 -0.99
C ARG A 57 12.56 3.22 -2.11
N ARG A 58 12.08 3.54 -3.32
CA ARG A 58 12.95 3.96 -4.43
C ARG A 58 13.71 5.25 -4.11
N LYS A 59 13.06 6.21 -3.46
CA LYS A 59 13.67 7.50 -3.06
C LYS A 59 14.78 7.34 -2.03
N PHE A 60 14.58 6.47 -1.03
CA PHE A 60 15.45 6.35 0.15
C PHE A 60 16.33 5.08 0.14
N SER A 61 16.29 4.25 -0.90
CA SER A 61 17.12 3.04 -1.03
C SER A 61 18.46 3.34 -1.71
N PRO A 62 19.53 2.57 -1.42
CA PRO A 62 19.63 1.53 -0.40
C PRO A 62 19.97 2.07 1.00
N ASP A 63 20.57 3.25 1.05
CA ASP A 63 21.07 3.88 2.27
C ASP A 63 20.32 5.19 2.50
N TYR A 64 19.68 5.32 3.66
CA TYR A 64 19.07 6.57 4.12
C TYR A 64 19.53 6.89 5.53
N ALA A 65 19.70 8.19 5.82
CA ALA A 65 19.72 8.68 7.19
C ALA A 65 18.31 9.13 7.60
N LEU A 66 17.99 9.03 8.90
CA LEU A 66 16.74 9.59 9.42
C LEU A 66 16.65 11.11 9.16
N ASP A 67 17.79 11.79 9.14
CA ASP A 67 17.89 13.22 8.81
C ASP A 67 17.50 13.52 7.35
N ASP A 68 17.67 12.57 6.43
CA ASP A 68 17.23 12.73 5.03
C ASP A 68 15.71 12.65 4.92
N ILE A 69 15.07 11.80 5.73
CA ILE A 69 13.61 11.72 5.82
C ILE A 69 13.06 13.03 6.41
N ALA A 70 13.62 13.52 7.51
CA ALA A 70 13.19 14.77 8.13
C ALA A 70 13.34 15.97 7.17
N ARG A 71 14.47 16.06 6.47
CA ARG A 71 14.70 17.10 5.44
C ARG A 71 13.68 17.03 4.31
N PHE A 72 13.37 15.83 3.84
CA PHE A 72 12.34 15.65 2.81
C PHE A 72 10.96 16.06 3.29
N VAL A 73 10.59 15.77 4.54
CA VAL A 73 9.32 16.23 5.13
C VAL A 73 9.28 17.75 5.25
N ASP A 74 10.40 18.41 5.57
CA ASP A 74 10.49 19.88 5.55
C ASP A 74 10.31 20.47 4.14
N GLU A 75 10.88 19.83 3.12
CA GLU A 75 10.67 20.23 1.72
C GLU A 75 9.20 20.07 1.29
N LEU A 76 8.56 18.97 1.69
CA LEU A 76 7.13 18.74 1.47
C LEU A 76 6.26 19.79 2.16
N ARG A 77 6.61 20.19 3.39
CA ARG A 77 5.90 21.24 4.12
C ARG A 77 5.88 22.54 3.34
N ILE A 78 7.03 22.97 2.81
CA ILE A 78 7.15 24.21 2.04
C ILE A 78 6.24 24.16 0.81
N LYS A 79 6.26 23.05 0.07
CA LYS A 79 5.40 22.89 -1.12
C LYS A 79 3.92 22.81 -0.76
N ALA A 80 3.58 22.12 0.32
CA ALA A 80 2.20 22.04 0.81
C ALA A 80 1.66 23.41 1.24
N GLU A 81 2.50 24.25 1.87
CA GLU A 81 2.16 25.64 2.20
C GLU A 81 1.91 26.48 0.94
N GLU A 82 2.72 26.33 -0.11
CA GLU A 82 2.55 26.99 -1.40
C GLU A 82 1.24 26.58 -2.11
N GLU A 83 0.85 25.31 -1.98
CA GLU A 83 -0.34 24.72 -2.58
C GLU A 83 -1.60 24.82 -1.68
N ALA A 84 -1.46 25.40 -0.48
CA ALA A 84 -2.50 25.45 0.56
C ALA A 84 -3.08 24.07 0.94
N VAL A 85 -2.25 23.03 0.88
CA VAL A 85 -2.59 21.66 1.28
C VAL A 85 -2.26 21.47 2.77
N PRO A 86 -3.24 21.07 3.61
CA PRO A 86 -2.95 20.76 5.00
C PRO A 86 -2.15 19.44 5.08
N LEU A 87 -0.92 19.51 5.58
CA LEU A 87 -0.04 18.36 5.76
C LEU A 87 0.32 18.20 7.24
N ASP A 88 -0.04 17.05 7.82
CA ASP A 88 0.44 16.68 9.15
C ASP A 88 1.86 16.11 9.04
N LEU A 89 2.83 16.85 9.55
CA LEU A 89 4.25 16.51 9.42
C LEU A 89 4.62 15.24 10.19
N LEU A 90 4.02 15.02 11.37
CA LEU A 90 4.32 13.87 12.20
C LEU A 90 3.78 12.60 11.55
N LEU A 91 2.54 12.65 11.06
CA LEU A 91 1.92 11.55 10.31
C LEU A 91 2.67 11.28 9.00
N THR A 92 3.13 12.32 8.32
CA THR A 92 3.90 12.20 7.07
C THR A 92 5.23 11.49 7.31
N GLU A 93 5.99 11.94 8.31
CA GLU A 93 7.27 11.34 8.65
C GLU A 93 7.12 9.90 9.12
N ASP A 94 6.12 9.63 9.98
CA ASP A 94 5.82 8.29 10.46
C ASP A 94 5.45 7.33 9.31
N ALA A 95 4.63 7.79 8.37
CA ALA A 95 4.26 7.02 7.19
C ALA A 95 5.47 6.66 6.31
N ILE A 96 6.39 7.61 6.11
CA ILE A 96 7.63 7.39 5.32
C ILE A 96 8.54 6.41 6.05
N ARG A 97 8.80 6.62 7.34
CA ARG A 97 9.62 5.73 8.18
C ARG A 97 9.12 4.29 8.13
N ARG A 98 7.81 4.08 8.26
CA ARG A 98 7.19 2.75 8.16
C ARG A 98 7.41 2.10 6.79
N ALA A 99 7.32 2.87 5.70
CA ALA A 99 7.54 2.33 4.36
C ALA A 99 8.98 1.83 4.14
N VAL A 100 9.97 2.48 4.77
CA VAL A 100 11.39 2.08 4.73
C VAL A 100 11.84 1.19 5.89
N ALA A 101 10.88 0.71 6.71
CA ALA A 101 11.13 -0.10 7.91
C ALA A 101 12.04 0.56 8.96
N ALA A 102 12.07 1.90 9.00
CA ALA A 102 12.69 2.67 10.07
C ALA A 102 11.85 2.62 11.37
N PRO A 103 12.45 2.93 12.53
CA PRO A 103 11.70 3.06 13.77
C PRO A 103 10.54 4.08 13.63
N PRO A 104 9.28 3.66 13.89
CA PRO A 104 8.12 4.54 13.79
C PRO A 104 8.17 5.61 14.90
N LEU A 105 7.51 6.73 14.66
CA LEU A 105 7.36 7.83 15.61
C LEU A 105 6.12 7.66 16.48
N MET A 106 5.04 7.11 15.90
CA MET A 106 3.76 6.89 16.57
C MET A 106 3.57 5.39 16.81
N LYS A 107 2.99 5.02 17.96
CA LYS A 107 2.55 3.62 18.14
C LYS A 107 1.29 3.35 17.33
N ASP A 108 1.08 2.10 16.92
CA ASP A 108 -0.12 1.69 16.16
C ASP A 108 -1.44 1.99 16.89
N SER A 109 -1.42 2.13 18.22
CA SER A 109 -2.56 2.48 19.05
C SER A 109 -2.72 3.98 19.31
N GLU A 110 -1.79 4.82 18.85
CA GLU A 110 -1.77 6.26 19.10
C GLU A 110 -2.26 7.07 17.87
N SER A 111 -2.51 6.42 16.73
CA SER A 111 -3.13 7.05 15.57
C SER A 111 -4.65 6.94 15.65
N ASP A 112 -5.31 7.93 16.26
CA ASP A 112 -6.76 8.17 16.11
C ASP A 112 -7.09 8.84 14.75
N ASP A 113 -6.11 8.88 13.84
CA ASP A 113 -6.22 9.54 12.55
C ASP A 113 -7.30 8.89 11.69
N GLU A 114 -8.16 9.73 11.13
CA GLU A 114 -9.16 9.28 10.18
C GLU A 114 -8.45 8.63 8.98
N LEU A 115 -8.92 7.44 8.55
CA LEU A 115 -8.36 6.72 7.40
C LEU A 115 -8.20 7.61 6.16
N THR A 116 -9.14 8.55 5.99
CA THR A 116 -9.13 9.58 4.95
C THR A 116 -7.88 10.47 5.03
N THR A 117 -7.51 10.94 6.23
CA THR A 117 -6.33 11.78 6.46
C THR A 117 -5.05 11.04 6.13
N VAL A 118 -4.90 9.81 6.63
CA VAL A 118 -3.72 8.96 6.36
C VAL A 118 -3.57 8.69 4.87
N LEU A 119 -4.67 8.38 4.19
CA LEU A 119 -4.65 8.13 2.74
C LEU A 119 -4.27 9.39 1.96
N ASN A 120 -4.88 10.55 2.28
CA ASN A 120 -4.58 11.81 1.61
C ASN A 120 -3.12 12.21 1.78
N THR A 121 -2.56 12.08 2.99
CA THR A 121 -1.12 12.32 3.25
C THR A 121 -0.25 11.43 2.36
N LYS A 122 -0.52 10.13 2.32
CA LYS A 122 0.26 9.19 1.49
C LYS A 122 0.13 9.48 -0.01
N VAL A 123 -1.05 9.87 -0.46
CA VAL A 123 -1.30 10.27 -1.85
C VAL A 123 -0.54 11.55 -2.20
N TYR A 124 -0.52 12.54 -1.30
CA TYR A 124 0.24 13.77 -1.49
C TYR A 124 1.74 13.47 -1.68
N VAL A 125 2.32 12.68 -0.78
CA VAL A 125 3.73 12.25 -0.86
C VAL A 125 3.99 11.45 -2.16
N LEU A 126 3.09 10.55 -2.53
CA LEU A 126 3.21 9.77 -3.77
C LEU A 126 3.25 10.68 -5.00
N LEU A 127 2.30 11.59 -5.14
CA LEU A 127 2.26 12.52 -6.27
C LEU A 127 3.51 13.40 -6.30
N HIS A 128 4.00 13.81 -5.13
CA HIS A 128 5.24 14.55 -5.01
C HIS A 128 6.44 13.79 -5.58
N LEU A 129 6.62 12.54 -5.14
CA LEU A 129 7.72 11.68 -5.55
C LEU A 129 7.63 11.29 -7.04
N VAL A 130 6.42 11.08 -7.55
CA VAL A 130 6.19 10.77 -8.96
C VAL A 130 6.53 11.98 -9.85
N ALA A 131 6.13 13.18 -9.42
CA ALA A 131 6.50 14.41 -10.12
C ALA A 131 8.02 14.67 -10.08
N GLU A 132 8.68 14.37 -8.96
CA GLU A 132 10.13 14.52 -8.83
C GLU A 132 10.90 13.49 -9.68
N ALA A 133 10.36 12.28 -9.83
CA ALA A 133 11.01 11.19 -10.58
C ALA A 133 11.05 11.42 -12.09
N ASP A 134 10.23 12.33 -12.63
CA ASP A 134 10.15 12.71 -14.05
C ASP A 134 10.13 11.47 -14.98
N PHE A 135 9.20 10.55 -14.72
CA PHE A 135 9.17 9.26 -15.40
C PHE A 135 8.97 9.42 -16.92
N THR A 136 9.75 8.66 -17.69
CA THR A 136 9.37 8.36 -19.07
C THR A 136 8.14 7.44 -19.09
N PRO A 137 7.41 7.34 -20.22
CA PRO A 137 6.30 6.40 -20.33
C PRO A 137 6.68 4.95 -20.01
N ALA A 138 7.90 4.54 -20.34
CA ALA A 138 8.40 3.20 -20.03
C ALA A 138 8.71 3.03 -18.54
N ASP A 139 9.32 4.04 -17.90
CA ASP A 139 9.65 3.99 -16.47
C ASP A 139 8.39 3.99 -15.60
N LEU A 140 7.35 4.70 -16.03
CA LEU A 140 6.06 4.70 -15.35
C LEU A 140 5.38 3.33 -15.45
N GLU A 141 5.42 2.69 -16.61
CA GLU A 141 4.86 1.35 -16.76
C GLU A 141 5.57 0.35 -15.85
N GLN A 142 6.92 0.39 -15.83
CA GLN A 142 7.69 -0.45 -14.92
C GLN A 142 7.38 -0.13 -13.45
N PHE A 143 7.19 1.14 -13.10
CA PHE A 143 6.75 1.52 -11.75
C PHE A 143 5.39 0.90 -11.40
N VAL A 144 4.41 0.96 -12.30
CA VAL A 144 3.08 0.37 -12.08
C VAL A 144 3.16 -1.16 -11.93
N GLU A 145 3.99 -1.84 -12.73
CA GLU A 145 4.24 -3.28 -12.59
C GLU A 145 4.84 -3.64 -11.23
N ASP A 146 5.89 -2.92 -10.82
CA ASP A 146 6.55 -3.12 -9.52
C ASP A 146 5.58 -2.89 -8.35
N VAL A 147 4.71 -1.87 -8.46
CA VAL A 147 3.67 -1.60 -7.47
C VAL A 147 2.67 -2.74 -7.40
N ALA A 148 2.21 -3.25 -8.55
CA ALA A 148 1.26 -4.35 -8.58
C ALA A 148 1.88 -5.62 -7.99
N ALA A 149 3.14 -5.94 -8.30
CA ALA A 149 3.86 -7.06 -7.73
C ALA A 149 4.02 -6.90 -6.20
N TYR A 150 4.56 -5.77 -5.75
CA TYR A 150 4.74 -5.46 -4.34
C TYR A 150 3.43 -5.57 -3.54
N THR A 151 2.35 -5.02 -4.10
CA THR A 151 1.04 -5.01 -3.42
C THR A 151 0.47 -6.42 -3.28
N ARG A 152 0.61 -7.27 -4.32
CA ARG A 152 0.19 -8.67 -4.26
C ARG A 152 0.96 -9.43 -3.19
N ASP A 153 2.28 -9.26 -3.14
CA ASP A 153 3.13 -9.90 -2.13
C ASP A 153 2.77 -9.45 -0.72
N TRP A 154 2.53 -8.14 -0.54
CA TRP A 154 2.11 -7.57 0.74
C TRP A 154 0.74 -8.07 1.20
N ILE A 155 -0.24 -8.21 0.31
CA ILE A 155 -1.54 -8.80 0.62
C ILE A 155 -1.39 -10.28 0.96
N ALA A 156 -0.60 -11.03 0.18
CA ALA A 156 -0.37 -12.45 0.41
C ALA A 156 0.28 -12.72 1.77
N ALA A 157 1.26 -11.90 2.17
CA ALA A 157 1.92 -12.01 3.48
C ALA A 157 0.99 -11.80 4.68
N GLN A 158 -0.14 -11.11 4.49
CA GLN A 158 -1.14 -10.89 5.54
C GLN A 158 -2.18 -12.02 5.62
N ARG A 159 -2.27 -12.88 4.60
CA ARG A 159 -3.21 -14.02 4.63
C ARG A 159 -2.73 -15.05 5.65
N PRO A 160 -3.58 -15.51 6.58
CA PRO A 160 -3.20 -16.56 7.50
C PRO A 160 -2.84 -17.82 6.69
N THR A 161 -1.71 -18.45 7.01
CA THR A 161 -1.37 -19.78 6.49
C THR A 161 -2.55 -20.70 6.82
N PRO A 162 -3.18 -21.36 5.83
CA PRO A 162 -4.25 -22.31 6.13
C PRO A 162 -3.69 -23.38 7.09
N PRO A 163 -4.44 -23.77 8.13
CA PRO A 163 -3.98 -24.80 9.04
C PRO A 163 -3.64 -26.04 8.22
N THR A 164 -2.40 -26.51 8.35
CA THR A 164 -1.99 -27.77 7.77
C THR A 164 -2.80 -28.85 8.50
N TYR A 165 -3.91 -29.27 7.90
CA TYR A 165 -4.55 -30.50 8.34
C TYR A 165 -3.57 -31.63 8.00
N VAL A 166 -2.75 -32.00 8.97
CA VAL A 166 -2.09 -33.30 8.97
C VAL A 166 -3.24 -34.30 8.91
N LEU A 167 -3.36 -35.00 7.78
CA LEU A 167 -4.19 -36.19 7.67
C LEU A 167 -3.67 -37.17 8.72
N GLY A 168 -4.28 -37.12 9.90
CA GLY A 168 -4.06 -38.06 10.97
C GLY A 168 -4.60 -39.41 10.53
N ASP A 169 -3.68 -40.37 10.53
CA ASP A 169 -3.83 -41.81 10.69
C ASP A 169 -4.89 -42.53 9.84
N GLU A 170 -4.39 -43.43 8.99
CA GLU A 170 -5.15 -44.54 8.43
C GLU A 170 -6.02 -45.21 9.49
N PRO A 171 -7.25 -45.64 9.16
CA PRO A 171 -8.06 -46.41 10.08
C PRO A 171 -7.38 -47.77 10.32
N ASP A 172 -7.07 -48.04 11.59
CA ASP A 172 -6.58 -49.32 12.11
C ASP A 172 -7.63 -50.43 11.87
N GLU A 173 -7.57 -51.08 10.70
CA GLU A 173 -8.30 -52.32 10.39
C GLU A 173 -7.73 -53.50 11.17
N ALA A 174 -7.83 -53.50 12.51
CA ALA A 174 -7.48 -54.70 13.28
C ALA A 174 -8.06 -54.70 14.71
N ARG A 175 -9.37 -54.94 14.87
CA ARG A 175 -9.92 -55.72 16.02
C ARG A 175 -11.44 -55.85 15.92
N THR A 176 -11.91 -57.02 15.52
CA THR A 176 -12.50 -58.01 16.45
C THR A 176 -13.01 -59.19 15.63
N ALA A 177 -12.12 -60.16 15.41
CA ALA A 177 -12.54 -61.56 15.41
C ALA A 177 -12.55 -62.03 16.87
N ASP A 178 -13.45 -62.95 17.16
CA ASP A 178 -13.55 -63.75 18.39
C ASP A 178 -14.33 -63.13 19.56
N ARG A 179 -15.63 -63.45 19.62
CA ARG A 179 -16.23 -64.09 20.79
C ARG A 179 -17.37 -65.00 20.32
N SER A 180 -17.15 -66.28 20.58
CA SER A 180 -18.16 -67.36 20.59
C SER A 180 -19.26 -67.08 21.62
#